data_AF-Q87ZK4-F1
#
_entry.id   AF-Q87ZK4-F1
#
_cell.length_a   1.000
_cell.length_b   1.000
_cell.length_c   1.000
_cell.angle_alpha   90.00
_cell.angle_beta   90.00
_cell.angle_gamma   90.00
#
_symmetry.space_group_name_H-M   'P 1'
#
loop_
_entity.id
_entity.type
_entity.pdbx_description
1 polymer ?
#
loop_
_entity_poly.entity_id
_entity_poly.type
_entity_poly.pdbx_seq_one_letter_code
_entity_poly.pdbx_strand_id
1 'polypeptide(L)'
;MWTLSSHAANVSPLHAARHWQLTRINAMSRIALSCVERAQREILPLDLALYHAARDYPGGAAAIAVTTGRNPTTLQHKLSPTHPSHTVNIQEFGEILELTKDRRILDAVHALVGDTTWQELAEAYTNDMPETLTTGIAEYFHQVANLAETWAKSIGDGVVSDQELAEIRLQVFRGIQGLLGLFNRASYVNQTTRGTDHG
;
A
#
# COMPACT_ATOMS: atom_id res chain seq x y z
N MET A 1 -45.96 -21.13 -57.52
CA MET A 1 -46.79 -21.98 -56.64
C MET A 1 -45.97 -22.25 -55.39
N TRP A 2 -46.55 -21.98 -54.23
CA TRP A 2 -45.96 -21.96 -52.88
C TRP A 2 -45.37 -23.35 -52.51
N THR A 3 -44.33 -23.48 -51.68
CA THR A 3 -44.39 -23.38 -50.20
C THR A 3 -43.01 -23.22 -49.51
N LEU A 4 -43.04 -22.62 -48.32
CA LEU A 4 -41.95 -22.27 -47.39
C LEU A 4 -41.63 -23.38 -46.36
N SER A 5 -40.37 -23.35 -45.86
CA SER A 5 -39.88 -23.76 -44.50
C SER A 5 -39.88 -25.26 -44.15
N SER A 6 -38.97 -25.84 -43.35
CA SER A 6 -37.94 -25.32 -42.41
C SER A 6 -37.05 -26.46 -41.88
N HIS A 7 -35.82 -26.11 -41.44
CA HIS A 7 -35.06 -26.68 -40.31
C HIS A 7 -34.48 -28.11 -40.34
N ALA A 8 -33.14 -28.17 -40.32
CA ALA A 8 -32.31 -28.69 -39.22
C ALA A 8 -31.07 -29.45 -39.75
N ALA A 9 -29.93 -28.75 -39.81
CA ALA A 9 -28.63 -29.36 -40.09
C ALA A 9 -28.13 -30.09 -38.83
N ASN A 10 -28.02 -31.41 -38.93
CA ASN A 10 -27.39 -32.28 -37.96
C ASN A 10 -25.95 -32.54 -38.42
N VAL A 11 -24.95 -31.97 -37.75
CA VAL A 11 -23.55 -32.40 -37.92
C VAL A 11 -22.84 -32.37 -36.56
N SER A 12 -22.56 -33.56 -36.03
CA SER A 12 -21.71 -33.78 -34.87
C SER A 12 -20.24 -33.44 -35.17
N PRO A 13 -19.48 -32.80 -34.27
CA PRO A 13 -18.07 -32.51 -34.49
C PRO A 13 -17.17 -33.65 -33.98
N LEU A 14 -16.46 -34.31 -34.90
CA LEU A 14 -15.31 -35.15 -34.62
C LEU A 14 -14.01 -34.32 -34.68
N HIS A 15 -13.17 -34.53 -33.67
CA HIS A 15 -11.72 -34.34 -33.66
C HIS A 15 -11.14 -32.91 -33.74
N ALA A 16 -11.01 -32.29 -32.56
CA ALA A 16 -9.88 -31.40 -32.28
C ALA A 16 -9.42 -31.57 -30.81
N ALA A 17 -8.91 -32.76 -30.48
CA ALA A 17 -8.16 -32.97 -29.24
C ALA A 17 -6.79 -32.29 -29.37
N ARG A 18 -6.74 -30.97 -29.14
CA ARG A 18 -5.47 -30.26 -28.93
C ARG A 18 -4.96 -30.62 -27.53
N HIS A 19 -3.89 -31.42 -27.52
CA HIS A 19 -3.00 -31.59 -26.39
C HIS A 19 -2.53 -30.21 -25.90
N TRP A 20 -3.15 -29.70 -24.84
CA TRP A 20 -2.57 -28.65 -24.01
C TRP A 20 -1.54 -29.32 -23.11
N GLN A 21 -0.30 -29.42 -23.57
CA GLN A 21 0.81 -29.67 -22.67
C GLN A 21 0.82 -28.51 -21.67
N LEU A 22 0.43 -28.80 -20.43
CA LEU A 22 0.68 -27.94 -19.28
C LEU A 22 2.17 -27.70 -19.22
N THR A 23 2.62 -26.58 -19.78
CA THR A 23 3.93 -26.01 -19.50
C THR A 23 3.99 -25.92 -17.99
N ARG A 24 4.86 -26.72 -17.37
CA ARG A 24 5.21 -26.55 -15.96
C ARG A 24 5.77 -25.14 -15.83
N ILE A 25 4.91 -24.19 -15.48
CA ILE A 25 5.33 -22.91 -14.94
C ILE A 25 6.03 -23.30 -13.66
N ASN A 26 7.36 -23.22 -13.67
CA ASN A 26 8.15 -23.37 -12.46
C ASN A 26 7.52 -22.45 -11.42
N ALA A 27 6.96 -23.01 -10.35
CA ALA A 27 6.66 -22.27 -9.14
C ALA A 27 8.00 -21.66 -8.71
N MET A 28 8.21 -20.39 -9.06
CA MET A 28 9.39 -19.66 -8.65
C MET A 28 9.37 -19.67 -7.13
N SER A 29 10.47 -20.16 -6.55
CA SER A 29 10.68 -20.15 -5.11
C SER A 29 10.34 -18.75 -4.60
N ARG A 30 9.35 -18.67 -3.70
CA ARG A 30 9.02 -17.43 -2.99
C ARG A 30 10.32 -16.94 -2.34
N ILE A 31 10.87 -15.85 -2.85
CA ILE A 31 12.14 -15.30 -2.34
C ILE A 31 11.87 -14.84 -0.91
N ALA A 32 12.62 -15.39 0.05
CA ALA A 32 12.53 -14.95 1.43
C ALA A 32 13.07 -13.52 1.52
N LEU A 33 12.17 -12.54 1.68
CA LEU A 33 12.52 -11.13 1.85
C LEU A 33 13.07 -10.89 3.26
N SER A 34 14.06 -10.00 3.38
CA SER A 34 14.52 -9.51 4.67
C SER A 34 13.44 -8.67 5.38
N CYS A 35 13.52 -8.53 6.71
CA CYS A 35 12.55 -7.71 7.46
C CYS A 35 12.47 -6.25 6.95
N VAL A 36 13.59 -5.71 6.45
CA VAL A 36 13.64 -4.35 5.89
C VAL A 36 12.90 -4.28 4.55
N GLU A 37 13.11 -5.26 3.66
CA GLU A 37 12.41 -5.31 2.37
C GLU A 37 10.91 -5.51 2.55
N ARG A 38 10.51 -6.35 3.52
CA ARG A 38 9.09 -6.54 3.87
C ARG A 38 8.46 -5.25 4.39
N ALA A 39 9.15 -4.54 5.27
CA ALA A 39 8.69 -3.26 5.82
C ALA A 39 8.46 -2.16 4.76
N GLN A 40 9.08 -2.29 3.59
CA GLN A 40 8.91 -1.36 2.47
C GLN A 40 7.77 -1.76 1.51
N ARG A 41 7.37 -3.03 1.51
CA ARG A 41 6.48 -3.60 0.49
C ARG A 41 5.13 -4.04 1.03
N GLU A 42 5.03 -4.31 2.32
CA GLU A 42 3.84 -4.85 2.98
C GLU A 42 3.30 -3.88 4.02
N ILE A 43 1.98 -3.92 4.25
CA ILE A 43 1.44 -3.36 5.49
C ILE A 43 1.90 -4.24 6.66
N LEU A 44 2.63 -3.63 7.59
CA LEU A 44 3.15 -4.30 8.76
C LEU A 44 2.08 -4.43 9.86
N PRO A 45 2.15 -5.49 10.69
CA PRO A 45 1.54 -5.48 12.02
C PRO A 45 1.99 -4.26 12.83
N LEU A 46 1.12 -3.75 13.70
CA LEU A 46 1.33 -2.48 14.41
C LEU A 46 2.59 -2.46 15.28
N ASP A 47 2.88 -3.56 15.97
CA ASP A 47 4.10 -3.73 16.78
C ASP A 47 5.37 -3.63 15.91
N LEU A 48 5.36 -4.26 14.73
CA LEU A 48 6.47 -4.22 13.80
C LEU A 48 6.62 -2.84 13.14
N ALA A 49 5.51 -2.15 12.85
CA ALA A 49 5.52 -0.77 12.40
C ALA A 49 6.16 0.17 13.44
N LEU A 50 5.80 0.01 14.72
CA LEU A 50 6.40 0.77 15.83
C LEU A 50 7.89 0.46 15.99
N TYR A 51 8.29 -0.81 15.89
CA TYR A 51 9.69 -1.23 15.93
C TYR A 51 10.51 -0.54 14.83
N HIS A 52 10.03 -0.58 13.58
CA HIS A 52 10.74 0.03 12.46
C HIS A 52 10.78 1.55 12.56
N ALA A 53 9.68 2.20 12.96
CA ALA A 53 9.64 3.64 13.18
C ALA A 53 10.69 4.08 14.21
N ALA A 54 10.76 3.38 15.35
CA ALA A 54 11.74 3.68 16.38
C ALA A 54 13.18 3.34 15.99
N ARG A 55 13.39 2.29 15.19
CA ARG A 55 14.71 1.88 14.69
C ARG A 55 15.26 2.89 13.68
N ASP A 56 14.41 3.39 12.80
CA ASP A 56 14.80 4.28 11.70
C ASP A 56 14.89 5.76 12.16
N TYR A 57 14.34 6.09 13.34
CA TYR A 57 14.47 7.42 13.95
C TYR A 57 15.94 7.77 14.24
N PRO A 58 16.39 9.02 14.02
CA PRO A 58 17.75 9.44 14.36
C PRO A 58 18.11 9.20 15.83
N GLY A 59 19.11 8.36 16.09
CA GLY A 59 19.47 7.93 17.45
C GLY A 59 18.60 6.80 18.03
N GLY A 60 17.67 6.28 17.24
CA GLY A 60 16.86 5.10 17.51
C GLY A 60 15.89 5.24 18.69
N ALA A 61 15.44 4.09 19.19
CA ALA A 61 14.56 4.01 20.36
C ALA A 61 15.16 4.69 21.61
N ALA A 62 16.49 4.73 21.73
CA ALA A 62 17.14 5.42 22.83
C ALA A 62 16.92 6.94 22.79
N ALA A 63 17.03 7.56 21.61
CA ALA A 63 16.75 8.98 21.45
C ALA A 63 15.28 9.30 21.75
N ILE A 64 14.34 8.49 21.24
CA ILE A 64 12.91 8.62 21.55
C ILE A 64 12.67 8.54 23.05
N ALA A 65 13.28 7.57 23.74
CA ALA A 65 13.13 7.42 25.18
C ALA A 65 13.63 8.66 25.94
N VAL A 66 14.80 9.19 25.57
CA VAL A 66 15.34 10.40 26.20
C VAL A 66 14.41 11.60 25.98
N THR A 67 13.96 11.82 24.73
CA THR A 67 13.05 12.92 24.39
C THR A 67 11.73 12.85 25.15
N THR A 68 11.26 11.64 25.45
CA THR A 68 9.97 11.39 26.12
C THR A 68 10.10 11.12 27.62
N GLY A 69 11.29 11.31 28.21
CA GLY A 69 11.52 11.11 29.65
C GLY A 69 11.41 9.65 30.12
N ARG A 70 11.68 8.68 29.24
CA ARG A 70 11.59 7.24 29.49
C ARG A 70 12.95 6.57 29.63
N ASN A 71 12.93 5.37 30.20
CA ASN A 71 14.11 4.50 30.23
C ASN A 71 14.37 3.89 28.82
N PRO A 72 15.55 4.11 28.21
CA PRO A 72 15.88 3.57 26.89
C PRO A 72 15.79 2.05 26.77
N THR A 73 16.31 1.33 27.77
CA THR A 73 16.32 -0.13 27.79
C THR A 73 14.90 -0.69 27.88
N THR A 74 14.06 -0.09 28.73
CA THR A 74 12.65 -0.49 28.84
C THR A 74 11.89 -0.28 27.53
N LEU A 75 12.07 0.88 26.88
CA LEU A 75 11.41 1.16 25.60
C LEU A 75 11.90 0.21 24.49
N GLN A 76 13.20 -0.06 24.44
CA GLN A 76 13.77 -1.02 23.49
C GLN A 76 13.21 -2.44 23.70
N HIS A 77 13.08 -2.90 24.95
CA HIS A 77 12.47 -4.20 25.22
C HIS A 77 11.00 -4.25 24.79
N LYS A 78 10.23 -3.18 25.03
CA LYS A 78 8.83 -3.08 24.60
C LYS A 78 8.64 -3.09 23.09
N LEU A 79 9.60 -2.53 22.35
CA LEU A 79 9.56 -2.48 20.89
C LEU A 79 10.15 -3.72 20.23
N SER A 80 10.85 -4.58 20.98
CA SER A 80 11.52 -5.72 20.38
C SER A 80 10.51 -6.82 20.02
N PRO A 81 10.45 -7.27 18.75
CA PRO A 81 9.56 -8.36 18.34
C PRO A 81 9.96 -9.71 18.99
N THR A 82 11.15 -9.80 19.58
CA THR A 82 11.63 -11.00 20.30
C THR A 82 11.29 -11.00 21.80
N HIS A 83 10.67 -9.93 22.33
CA HIS A 83 10.33 -9.79 23.76
C HIS A 83 8.83 -9.47 23.96
N PRO A 84 7.92 -10.46 23.81
CA PRO A 84 6.49 -10.22 23.78
C PRO A 84 5.87 -9.87 25.16
N SER A 85 6.63 -9.97 26.25
CA SER A 85 6.09 -9.78 27.62
C SER A 85 5.81 -8.32 27.98
N HIS A 86 6.35 -7.36 27.23
CA HIS A 86 6.16 -5.94 27.48
C HIS A 86 5.67 -5.28 26.21
N THR A 87 4.47 -4.69 26.25
CA THR A 87 3.88 -4.01 25.10
C THR A 87 3.97 -2.50 25.25
N VAL A 88 4.06 -1.82 24.11
CA VAL A 88 3.89 -0.37 24.00
C VAL A 88 2.49 0.00 24.50
N ASN A 89 2.40 1.00 25.39
CA ASN A 89 1.12 1.54 25.85
C ASN A 89 0.65 2.70 24.96
N ILE A 90 -0.59 3.18 25.16
CA ILE A 90 -1.17 4.23 24.31
C ILE A 90 -0.39 5.55 24.32
N GLN A 91 0.24 5.90 25.44
CA GLN A 91 1.04 7.12 25.57
C GLN A 91 2.34 6.99 24.77
N GLU A 92 3.03 5.86 24.90
CA GLU A 92 4.23 5.54 24.13
C GLU A 92 3.94 5.47 22.62
N PHE A 93 2.80 4.88 22.24
CA PHE A 93 2.33 4.88 20.86
C PHE A 93 2.19 6.31 20.32
N GLY A 94 1.52 7.19 21.06
CA GLY A 94 1.30 8.59 20.65
C GLY A 94 2.60 9.35 20.46
N GLU A 95 3.55 9.19 21.38
CA GLU A 95 4.85 9.87 21.30
C GLU A 95 5.73 9.33 20.18
N ILE A 96 5.77 8.00 19.97
CA ILE A 96 6.51 7.41 18.85
C ILE A 96 5.93 7.93 17.54
N LEU A 97 4.61 7.89 17.37
CA LEU A 97 3.95 8.41 16.17
C LEU A 97 4.23 9.91 15.99
N GLU A 98 4.18 10.69 17.07
CA GLU A 98 4.40 12.13 17.02
C GLU A 98 5.83 12.49 16.62
N LEU A 99 6.83 11.80 17.16
CA LEU A 99 8.24 12.08 16.89
C LEU A 99 8.70 11.54 15.55
N THR A 100 8.26 10.34 15.18
CA THR A 100 8.71 9.67 13.95
C THR A 100 7.93 10.11 12.72
N LYS A 101 6.66 10.51 12.90
CA LYS A 101 5.69 10.73 11.81
C LYS A 101 5.64 9.56 10.82
N ASP A 102 5.92 8.34 11.30
CA ASP A 102 6.09 7.19 10.43
C ASP A 102 4.75 6.71 9.84
N ARG A 103 4.66 6.80 8.51
CA ARG A 103 3.48 6.45 7.72
C ARG A 103 3.07 4.97 7.91
N ARG A 104 4.03 4.08 8.18
CA ARG A 104 3.77 2.64 8.40
C ARG A 104 2.90 2.40 9.63
N ILE A 105 3.02 3.26 10.66
CA ILE A 105 2.17 3.19 11.86
C ILE A 105 0.71 3.48 11.47
N LEU A 106 0.47 4.50 10.65
CA LEU A 106 -0.87 4.85 10.19
C LEU A 106 -1.47 3.77 9.30
N ASP A 107 -0.68 3.19 8.39
CA ASP A 107 -1.14 2.06 7.58
C ASP A 107 -1.55 0.86 8.45
N ALA A 108 -0.72 0.53 9.47
CA ALA A 108 -1.01 -0.56 10.40
C ALA A 108 -2.28 -0.31 11.21
N VAL A 109 -2.48 0.91 11.73
CA VAL A 109 -3.70 1.27 12.48
C VAL A 109 -4.94 1.17 11.60
N HIS A 110 -4.89 1.69 10.38
CA HIS A 110 -6.02 1.62 9.44
C HIS A 110 -6.33 0.19 9.00
N ALA A 111 -5.31 -0.67 8.90
CA ALA A 111 -5.48 -2.09 8.63
C ALA A 111 -6.18 -2.86 9.77
N LEU A 112 -6.12 -2.39 11.02
CA LEU A 112 -6.91 -2.98 12.13
C LEU A 112 -8.42 -2.83 11.91
N VAL A 113 -8.82 -1.75 11.24
CA VAL A 113 -10.22 -1.50 10.87
C VAL A 113 -10.58 -2.21 9.55
N GLY A 114 -9.60 -2.41 8.67
CA GLY A 114 -9.75 -3.08 7.39
C GLY A 114 -9.75 -2.09 6.22
N ASP A 115 -10.93 -1.71 5.74
CA ASP A 115 -11.10 -0.95 4.50
C ASP A 115 -11.07 0.57 4.72
N THR A 116 -10.14 1.03 5.54
CA THR A 116 -9.96 2.45 5.84
C THR A 116 -8.60 2.93 5.35
N THR A 117 -8.52 4.22 5.01
CA THR A 117 -7.28 4.88 4.62
C THR A 117 -7.19 6.22 5.32
N TRP A 118 -5.97 6.74 5.42
CA TRP A 118 -5.68 8.08 5.92
C TRP A 118 -5.15 8.96 4.79
N GLN A 119 -5.16 10.28 4.97
CA GLN A 119 -4.62 11.23 4.02
C GLN A 119 -3.89 12.35 4.76
N GLU A 120 -2.66 12.64 4.33
CA GLU A 120 -1.96 13.85 4.74
C GLU A 120 -2.31 14.98 3.77
N LEU A 121 -2.82 16.09 4.31
CA LEU A 121 -3.26 17.25 3.53
C LEU A 121 -2.25 18.39 3.54
N ALA A 122 -1.31 18.42 4.49
CA ALA A 122 -0.34 19.50 4.62
C ALA A 122 0.51 19.67 3.34
N GLU A 123 0.90 18.57 2.70
CA GLU A 123 1.67 18.56 1.45
C GLU A 123 0.84 19.01 0.22
N ALA A 124 -0.49 19.04 0.31
CA ALA A 124 -1.34 19.49 -0.79
C ALA A 124 -1.46 21.02 -0.86
N TYR A 125 -0.97 21.75 0.14
CA TYR A 125 -1.12 23.21 0.26
C TYR A 125 0.20 23.98 0.05
N THR A 126 1.21 23.40 -0.61
CA THR A 126 2.51 24.06 -0.85
C THR A 126 2.46 24.98 -2.10
N ASN A 127 3.42 25.90 -2.23
CA ASN A 127 3.36 26.98 -3.23
C ASN A 127 3.73 26.58 -4.68
N ASP A 128 4.35 25.41 -4.92
CA ASP A 128 4.79 24.96 -6.26
C ASP A 128 3.76 24.03 -6.95
N MET A 129 2.48 24.42 -6.96
CA MET A 129 1.37 23.52 -7.34
C MET A 129 1.19 23.15 -8.83
N PRO A 130 1.39 24.06 -9.80
CA PRO A 130 1.15 23.73 -11.22
C PRO A 130 2.11 22.68 -11.77
N GLU A 131 3.41 22.76 -11.45
CA GLU A 131 4.39 21.73 -11.83
C GLU A 131 4.12 20.41 -11.12
N THR A 132 3.73 20.43 -9.84
CA THR A 132 3.44 19.22 -9.07
C THR A 132 2.17 18.49 -9.52
N LEU A 133 1.20 19.17 -10.16
CA LEU A 133 0.05 18.50 -10.79
C LEU A 133 0.45 17.64 -11.99
N THR A 134 1.35 18.14 -12.83
CA THR A 134 1.82 17.40 -14.03
C THR A 134 2.68 16.20 -13.63
N THR A 135 3.62 16.40 -12.70
CA THR A 135 4.46 15.33 -12.14
C THR A 135 3.61 14.31 -11.38
N GLY A 136 2.63 14.76 -10.59
CA GLY A 136 1.77 13.88 -9.81
C GLY A 136 0.90 12.94 -10.66
N ILE A 137 0.45 13.38 -11.85
CA ILE A 137 -0.28 12.50 -12.78
C ILE A 137 0.63 11.36 -13.29
N ALA A 138 1.88 11.68 -13.63
CA ALA A 138 2.83 10.69 -14.12
C ALA A 138 3.18 9.67 -13.03
N GLU A 139 3.45 10.14 -11.80
CA GLU A 139 3.67 9.28 -10.63
C GLU A 139 2.48 8.35 -10.35
N TYR A 140 1.26 8.88 -10.45
CA TYR A 140 0.05 8.07 -10.30
C TYR A 140 -0.05 6.97 -11.37
N PHE A 141 0.21 7.27 -12.64
CA PHE A 141 0.21 6.25 -13.70
C PHE A 141 1.30 5.20 -13.51
N HIS A 142 2.50 5.59 -13.05
CA HIS A 142 3.55 4.64 -12.69
C HIS A 142 3.09 3.70 -11.56
N GLN A 143 2.39 4.23 -10.57
CA GLN A 143 1.83 3.44 -9.50
C GLN A 143 0.76 2.45 -9.98
N VAL A 144 -0.14 2.87 -10.87
CA VAL A 144 -1.13 1.99 -11.50
C VAL A 144 -0.45 0.87 -12.30
N ALA A 145 0.61 1.19 -13.04
CA ALA A 145 1.40 0.19 -13.77
C ALA A 145 2.05 -0.84 -12.82
N ASN A 146 2.66 -0.38 -11.72
CA ASN A 146 3.26 -1.26 -10.71
C ASN A 146 2.22 -2.17 -10.04
N LEU A 147 1.01 -1.65 -9.79
CA LEU A 147 -0.10 -2.44 -9.26
C LEU A 147 -0.50 -3.57 -10.22
N ALA A 148 -0.62 -3.27 -11.51
CA ALA A 148 -0.95 -4.27 -12.52
C ALA A 148 0.12 -5.37 -12.62
N GLU A 149 1.40 -5.02 -12.52
CA GLU A 149 2.50 -5.98 -12.52
C GLU A 149 2.47 -6.89 -11.27
N THR A 150 2.22 -6.32 -10.09
CA THR A 150 2.09 -7.09 -8.84
C THR A 150 0.94 -8.08 -8.92
N TRP A 151 -0.23 -7.64 -9.41
CA TRP A 151 -1.39 -8.52 -9.61
C TRP A 151 -1.10 -9.66 -10.59
N ALA A 152 -0.44 -9.36 -11.71
CA ALA A 152 -0.07 -10.37 -12.69
C ALA A 152 0.88 -11.44 -12.09
N LYS A 153 1.78 -11.03 -11.18
CA LYS A 153 2.68 -11.95 -10.47
C LYS A 153 1.93 -12.79 -9.41
N SER A 154 1.13 -12.15 -8.57
CA SER A 154 0.47 -12.80 -7.43
C SER A 154 -0.72 -13.70 -7.80
N ILE A 155 -1.30 -13.53 -9.00
CA ILE A 155 -2.43 -14.37 -9.47
C ILE A 155 -1.93 -15.55 -10.33
N GLY A 156 -0.67 -15.54 -10.77
CA GLY A 156 -0.14 -16.48 -11.75
C GLY A 156 -0.16 -17.96 -11.33
N ASP A 157 -0.15 -18.24 -10.02
CA ASP A 157 -0.21 -19.60 -9.46
C ASP A 157 -1.61 -19.97 -8.91
N GLY A 158 -2.57 -19.05 -8.97
CA GLY A 158 -3.94 -19.21 -8.48
C GLY A 158 -4.10 -19.12 -6.96
N VAL A 159 -3.06 -18.77 -6.19
CA VAL A 159 -3.11 -18.67 -4.72
C VAL A 159 -2.47 -17.37 -4.23
N VAL A 160 -3.30 -16.45 -3.73
CA VAL A 160 -2.80 -15.23 -3.08
C VAL A 160 -2.47 -15.51 -1.62
N SER A 161 -1.19 -15.42 -1.24
CA SER A 161 -0.73 -15.54 0.15
C SER A 161 -0.99 -14.27 0.96
N ASP A 162 -0.94 -14.37 2.29
CA ASP A 162 -1.10 -13.23 3.21
C ASP A 162 -0.10 -12.10 2.91
N GLN A 163 1.12 -12.47 2.52
CA GLN A 163 2.18 -11.55 2.16
C GLN A 163 1.84 -10.77 0.88
N GLU A 164 1.42 -11.49 -0.17
CA GLU A 164 1.01 -10.88 -1.44
C GLU A 164 -0.22 -10.00 -1.26
N LEU A 165 -1.16 -10.43 -0.42
CA LEU A 165 -2.33 -9.62 -0.08
C LEU A 165 -1.94 -8.33 0.66
N ALA A 166 -0.97 -8.39 1.58
CA ALA A 166 -0.47 -7.21 2.29
C ALA A 166 0.25 -6.23 1.35
N GLU A 167 1.00 -6.74 0.36
CA GLU A 167 1.64 -5.92 -0.67
C GLU A 167 0.62 -5.27 -1.62
N ILE A 168 -0.33 -6.06 -2.12
CA ILE A 168 -1.45 -5.54 -2.94
C ILE A 168 -2.21 -4.45 -2.18
N ARG A 169 -2.51 -4.70 -0.90
CA ARG A 169 -3.21 -3.75 -0.03
C ARG A 169 -2.45 -2.43 0.07
N LEU A 170 -1.15 -2.47 0.34
CA LEU A 170 -0.32 -1.27 0.42
C LEU A 170 -0.38 -0.47 -0.90
N GLN A 171 -0.19 -1.14 -2.04
CA GLN A 171 -0.17 -0.47 -3.34
C GLN A 171 -1.53 0.16 -3.71
N VAL A 172 -2.63 -0.55 -3.44
CA VAL A 172 -4.00 -0.03 -3.67
C VAL A 172 -4.26 1.22 -2.83
N PHE A 173 -3.98 1.19 -1.52
CA PHE A 173 -4.23 2.34 -0.65
C PHE A 173 -3.34 3.52 -1.00
N ARG A 174 -2.07 3.28 -1.33
CA ARG A 174 -1.20 4.34 -1.85
C ARG A 174 -1.75 4.94 -3.13
N GLY A 175 -2.38 4.15 -4.02
CA GLY A 175 -3.02 4.64 -5.24
C GLY A 175 -4.23 5.53 -4.95
N ILE A 176 -5.07 5.13 -3.99
CA ILE A 176 -6.19 5.95 -3.51
C ILE A 176 -5.68 7.28 -2.93
N GLN A 177 -4.66 7.22 -2.06
CA GLN A 177 -4.03 8.40 -1.46
C GLN A 177 -3.42 9.34 -2.51
N GLY A 178 -2.77 8.78 -3.54
CA GLY A 178 -2.26 9.53 -4.68
C GLY A 178 -3.37 10.28 -5.40
N LEU A 179 -4.43 9.58 -5.80
CA LEU A 179 -5.57 10.16 -6.51
C LEU A 179 -6.28 11.26 -5.71
N LEU A 180 -6.52 11.02 -4.41
CA LEU A 180 -7.07 12.03 -3.50
C LEU A 180 -6.14 13.24 -3.36
N GLY A 181 -4.83 13.01 -3.26
CA GLY A 181 -3.83 14.05 -3.25
C GLY A 181 -3.88 14.94 -4.50
N LEU A 182 -3.97 14.35 -5.69
CA LEU A 182 -4.14 15.11 -6.94
C LEU A 182 -5.45 15.93 -6.94
N PHE A 183 -6.56 15.34 -6.53
CA PHE A 183 -7.85 16.04 -6.44
C PHE A 183 -7.79 17.24 -5.49
N ASN A 184 -7.14 17.08 -4.33
CA ASN A 184 -6.99 18.15 -3.35
C ASN A 184 -6.14 19.31 -3.89
N ARG A 185 -5.05 19.02 -4.61
CA ARG A 185 -4.22 20.04 -5.27
C ARG A 185 -5.00 20.80 -6.34
N ALA A 186 -5.72 20.10 -7.21
CA ALA A 186 -6.56 20.74 -8.23
C ALA A 186 -7.66 21.62 -7.61
N SER A 187 -8.29 21.14 -6.54
CA SER A 187 -9.31 21.88 -5.78
C SER A 187 -8.74 23.16 -5.18
N TYR A 188 -7.53 23.10 -4.62
CA TYR A 188 -6.84 24.26 -4.07
C TYR A 188 -6.52 25.31 -5.14
N VAL A 189 -5.94 24.93 -6.28
CA VAL A 189 -5.65 25.85 -7.40
C VAL A 189 -6.93 26.54 -7.88
N ASN A 190 -8.03 25.79 -8.05
CA ASN A 190 -9.31 26.39 -8.45
C ASN A 190 -9.83 27.42 -7.42
N GLN A 191 -9.59 27.22 -6.12
CA GLN A 191 -9.99 28.17 -5.09
C GLN A 191 -9.11 29.44 -5.11
N THR A 192 -7.79 29.30 -5.27
CA THR A 192 -6.88 30.44 -5.25
C THR A 192 -6.99 31.30 -6.50
N THR A 193 -7.15 30.71 -7.70
CA THR A 193 -7.36 31.47 -8.94
C THR A 193 -8.67 32.27 -8.92
N ARG A 194 -9.75 31.73 -8.33
CA ARG A 194 -11.01 32.48 -8.15
C ARG A 194 -10.88 33.62 -7.15
N GLY A 195 -10.02 33.48 -6.14
CA GLY A 195 -9.75 34.55 -5.16
C GLY A 195 -8.99 35.73 -5.75
N THR A 196 -8.13 35.50 -6.74
CA THR A 196 -7.38 36.55 -7.44
C THR A 196 -8.20 37.34 -8.46
N ASP A 197 -9.26 36.75 -9.03
CA ASP A 197 -10.12 37.41 -10.03
C ASP A 197 -11.18 38.36 -9.41
N HIS A 198 -11.25 38.44 -8.08
CA HIS A 198 -12.23 39.25 -7.34
C HIS A 198 -11.59 40.30 -6.40
N GLY A 199 -10.33 40.65 -6.62
CA GLY A 199 -9.57 41.67 -5.88
C GLY A 199 -9.21 42.89 -6.71
#